data_AF-A0A8J4BHH5-F1
#
_entry.id   AF-A0A8J4BHH5-F1
#
_cell.length_a   1.000
_cell.length_b   1.000
_cell.length_c   1.000
_cell.angle_alpha   90.00
_cell.angle_beta   90.00
_cell.angle_gamma   90.00
#
_symmetry.space_group_name_H-M   'P 1'
#
loop_
_entity.id
_entity.type
_entity.pdbx_description
1 polymer ?
#
loop_
_entity_poly.entity_id
_entity_poly.type
_entity_poly.pdbx_seq_one_letter_code
_entity_poly.pdbx_strand_id
1 'polypeptide(L)'
;MGGCLSSPADKYATDKDKQVADLKAQVDQLQRALTAAKGSGAHATPVKGGVVETLFFPDAKLPCRNMNKPGGCRRKNCEYAHEPTSLTRFLDYLGTATRTLDICVFTITNDDISDVVLNLHQKGVKVRIITDNDQSSTQGSDIAKFRAAGIPVRQDHSPAHMHHKFAIIDARLLLNGSFNWTRQAVTGNNENVTVLSDLALIQAFQAQFNKLWSMFNT
;
A
#
# COMPACT_ATOMS: atom_id res chain seq x y z
N MET A 1 -19.82 53.18 -54.38
CA MET A 1 -20.05 51.98 -53.53
C MET A 1 -18.85 51.08 -53.69
N GLY A 2 -17.98 50.98 -52.69
CA GLY A 2 -16.78 50.14 -52.74
C GLY A 2 -16.54 49.54 -51.36
N GLY A 3 -17.16 48.39 -51.11
CA GLY A 3 -16.94 47.62 -49.89
C GLY A 3 -15.64 46.84 -50.02
N CYS A 4 -14.66 47.15 -49.16
CA CYS A 4 -13.42 46.41 -49.04
C CYS A 4 -13.73 45.02 -48.45
N LEU A 5 -13.66 43.97 -49.27
CA LEU A 5 -13.82 42.58 -48.83
C LEU A 5 -12.53 42.13 -48.14
N SER A 6 -12.62 41.77 -46.85
CA SER A 6 -11.49 41.25 -46.07
C SER A 6 -10.99 39.91 -46.64
N SER A 7 -9.66 39.75 -46.65
CA SER A 7 -8.96 38.59 -47.23
C SER A 7 -9.22 37.33 -46.41
N PRO A 8 -9.26 36.12 -47.02
CA PRO A 8 -9.39 34.86 -46.29
C PRO A 8 -8.35 34.69 -45.17
N ALA A 9 -7.13 35.22 -45.34
CA ALA A 9 -6.08 35.18 -44.32
C ALA A 9 -6.45 35.93 -43.02
N ASP A 10 -7.19 37.03 -43.14
CA ASP A 10 -7.64 37.84 -41.98
C ASP A 10 -8.72 37.11 -41.18
N LYS A 11 -9.56 36.31 -41.85
CA LYS A 11 -10.54 35.44 -41.19
C LYS A 11 -9.90 34.25 -40.47
N TYR A 12 -8.84 33.67 -41.02
CA TYR A 12 -8.11 32.56 -40.39
C TYR A 12 -7.28 32.98 -39.18
N ALA A 13 -6.71 34.19 -39.19
CA ALA A 13 -5.98 34.75 -38.04
C ALA A 13 -6.95 35.07 -36.88
N THR A 14 -8.09 35.68 -37.19
CA THR A 14 -9.12 36.03 -36.19
C THR A 14 -9.77 34.80 -35.53
N ASP A 15 -9.91 33.68 -36.24
CA ASP A 15 -10.44 32.44 -35.66
C ASP A 15 -9.46 31.78 -34.67
N LYS A 16 -8.15 31.82 -34.95
CA LYS A 16 -7.13 31.33 -34.03
C LYS A 16 -7.02 32.19 -32.77
N ASP A 17 -7.09 33.51 -32.92
CA ASP A 17 -7.03 34.43 -31.78
C ASP A 17 -8.24 34.23 -30.85
N LYS A 18 -9.42 33.99 -31.44
CA LYS A 18 -10.63 33.63 -30.69
C LYS A 18 -10.48 32.29 -29.97
N GLN A 19 -9.95 31.27 -30.64
CA GLN A 19 -9.71 29.95 -30.04
C GLN A 19 -8.69 30.00 -28.89
N VAL A 20 -7.63 30.83 -29.02
CA VAL A 20 -6.64 31.04 -27.96
C VAL A 20 -7.24 31.81 -26.78
N ALA A 21 -8.12 32.78 -27.04
CA ALA A 21 -8.83 33.50 -25.98
C ALA A 21 -9.77 32.57 -25.19
N ASP A 22 -10.51 31.70 -25.89
CA ASP A 22 -11.40 30.72 -25.27
C ASP A 22 -10.63 29.70 -24.41
N LEU A 23 -9.48 29.22 -24.91
CA LEU A 23 -8.60 28.32 -24.14
C LEU A 23 -8.04 28.99 -22.89
N LYS A 24 -7.62 30.26 -22.98
CA LYS A 24 -7.15 31.02 -21.81
C LYS A 24 -8.26 31.20 -20.77
N ALA A 25 -9.48 31.51 -21.21
CA ALA A 25 -10.63 31.62 -20.31
C ALA A 25 -10.94 30.30 -19.60
N GLN A 26 -10.82 29.16 -20.30
CA GLN A 26 -10.97 27.83 -19.71
C GLN A 26 -9.86 27.51 -18.70
N VAL A 27 -8.61 27.83 -19.01
CA VAL A 27 -7.47 27.65 -18.08
C VAL A 27 -7.67 28.50 -16.82
N ASP A 28 -8.07 29.76 -16.96
CA ASP A 28 -8.34 30.65 -15.82
C ASP A 28 -9.51 30.14 -14.98
N GLN A 29 -10.55 29.60 -15.62
CA GLN A 29 -11.68 28.99 -14.91
C GLN A 29 -11.25 27.74 -14.14
N LEU A 30 -10.40 26.88 -14.72
CA LEU A 30 -9.84 25.70 -14.05
C LEU A 30 -8.91 26.09 -12.90
N GLN A 31 -8.09 27.13 -13.06
CA GLN A 31 -7.22 27.64 -12.00
C GLN A 31 -8.01 28.25 -10.85
N ARG A 32 -9.08 29.01 -11.16
CA ARG A 32 -10.02 29.51 -10.14
C ARG A 32 -10.75 28.37 -9.44
N ALA A 33 -11.19 27.34 -10.14
CA ALA A 33 -11.81 26.15 -9.54
C ALA A 33 -10.83 25.37 -8.65
N LEU A 34 -9.58 25.23 -9.06
CA LEU A 34 -8.52 24.60 -8.25
C LEU A 34 -8.19 25.42 -7.00
N THR A 35 -8.18 26.75 -7.11
CA THR A 35 -7.93 27.66 -5.99
C THR A 35 -9.11 27.69 -5.04
N ALA A 36 -10.35 27.66 -5.55
CA ALA A 36 -11.56 27.55 -4.77
C ALA A 36 -11.65 26.19 -4.05
N ALA A 37 -11.26 25.09 -4.72
CA ALA A 37 -11.18 23.77 -4.08
C ALA A 37 -10.10 23.70 -2.98
N LYS A 38 -9.03 24.50 -3.10
CA LYS A 38 -8.02 24.69 -2.04
C LYS A 38 -8.48 25.65 -0.94
N GLY A 39 -9.30 26.65 -1.27
CA GLY A 39 -9.83 27.67 -0.34
C GLY A 39 -11.11 27.26 0.40
N SER A 40 -11.86 26.29 -0.12
CA SER A 40 -12.97 25.61 0.58
C SER A 40 -12.49 24.48 1.48
N GLY A 41 -11.17 24.29 1.57
CA GLY A 41 -10.56 23.77 2.78
C GLY A 41 -10.80 24.76 3.90
N ALA A 42 -12.02 24.74 4.48
CA ALA A 42 -12.13 24.85 5.92
C ALA A 42 -10.92 24.10 6.49
N HIS A 43 -10.21 24.69 7.45
CA HIS A 43 -9.27 23.92 8.24
C HIS A 43 -10.05 22.72 8.79
N ALA A 44 -10.09 21.63 8.02
CA ALA A 44 -10.30 20.31 8.51
C ALA A 44 -9.09 20.15 9.38
N THR A 45 -9.26 20.52 10.64
CA THR A 45 -8.48 19.99 11.73
C THR A 45 -8.24 18.54 11.33
N PRO A 46 -6.98 18.14 11.08
CA PRO A 46 -6.69 16.78 10.71
C PRO A 46 -7.40 15.93 11.76
N VAL A 47 -8.36 15.10 11.34
CA VAL A 47 -8.91 14.09 12.24
C VAL A 47 -7.67 13.38 12.76
N LYS A 48 -7.39 13.51 14.07
CA LYS A 48 -6.14 13.04 14.69
C LYS A 48 -6.08 11.52 14.57
N GLY A 49 -5.65 11.03 13.41
CA GLY A 49 -5.05 9.72 13.27
C GLY A 49 -3.72 9.74 14.00
N GLY A 50 -3.33 8.61 14.57
CA GLY A 50 -2.13 8.49 15.38
C GLY A 50 -1.65 7.06 15.47
N VAL A 51 -0.75 6.81 16.41
CA VAL A 51 -0.32 5.45 16.76
C VAL A 51 -1.50 4.70 17.37
N VAL A 52 -1.89 3.60 16.73
CA VAL A 52 -2.92 2.67 17.22
C VAL A 52 -2.27 1.68 18.18
N GLU A 53 -1.16 1.06 17.78
CA GLU A 53 -0.45 0.04 18.54
C GLU A 53 1.00 -0.05 18.02
N THR A 54 1.94 -0.43 18.88
CA THR A 54 3.29 -0.83 18.46
C THR A 54 3.55 -2.25 18.94
N LEU A 55 3.85 -3.13 17.99
CA LEU A 55 4.19 -4.53 18.22
C LEU A 55 5.70 -4.67 18.30
N PHE A 56 6.18 -5.46 19.26
CA PHE A 56 7.59 -5.75 19.44
C PHE A 56 7.84 -7.26 19.37
N PHE A 57 8.93 -7.62 18.72
CA PHE A 57 9.45 -8.98 18.60
C PHE A 57 10.80 -9.04 19.36
N PRO A 58 11.26 -10.23 19.80
CA PRO A 58 10.75 -11.55 19.45
C PRO A 58 9.51 -11.96 20.25
N ASP A 59 8.60 -12.67 19.58
CA ASP A 59 7.65 -13.53 20.27
C ASP A 59 8.38 -14.71 20.89
N ALA A 60 7.99 -15.09 22.11
CA ALA A 60 8.61 -16.24 22.78
C ALA A 60 8.43 -17.55 21.99
N LYS A 61 7.31 -17.69 21.28
CA LYS A 61 6.91 -18.87 20.51
C LYS A 61 6.06 -18.44 19.32
N LEU A 62 6.15 -19.19 18.21
CA LEU A 62 5.18 -19.07 17.12
C LEU A 62 3.77 -19.41 17.60
N PRO A 63 2.72 -18.76 17.07
CA PRO A 63 1.35 -19.03 17.44
C PRO A 63 0.86 -20.38 16.95
N CYS A 64 -0.02 -21.02 17.73
CA CYS A 64 -0.59 -22.29 17.36
C CYS A 64 -1.69 -22.12 16.31
N ARG A 65 -1.49 -22.70 15.12
CA ARG A 65 -2.48 -22.72 14.02
C ARG A 65 -3.81 -23.40 14.36
N ASN A 66 -3.90 -24.15 15.45
CA ASN A 66 -5.12 -24.85 15.85
C ASN A 66 -5.91 -24.12 16.93
N MET A 67 -5.38 -23.05 17.53
CA MET A 67 -6.07 -22.37 18.64
C MET A 67 -7.39 -21.74 18.23
N ASN A 68 -7.43 -21.13 17.04
CA ASN A 68 -8.63 -20.45 16.55
C ASN A 68 -9.59 -21.39 15.80
N LYS A 69 -9.31 -22.70 15.75
CA LYS A 69 -10.21 -23.67 15.12
C LYS A 69 -11.35 -24.05 16.07
N PRO A 70 -12.52 -24.49 15.55
CA PRO A 70 -13.58 -25.03 16.38
C PRO A 70 -13.06 -26.14 17.31
N GLY A 71 -13.20 -25.93 18.63
CA GLY A 71 -12.69 -26.85 19.65
C GLY A 71 -11.23 -26.67 20.06
N GLY A 72 -10.56 -25.62 19.59
CA GLY A 72 -9.22 -25.18 20.03
C GLY A 72 -8.09 -26.18 19.77
N CYS A 73 -6.92 -25.89 20.34
CA CYS A 73 -5.79 -26.81 20.29
C CYS A 73 -5.97 -27.95 21.30
N ARG A 74 -6.08 -29.20 20.80
CA ARG A 74 -6.22 -30.41 21.65
C ARG A 74 -4.88 -31.08 22.00
N ARG A 75 -3.75 -30.49 21.59
CA ARG A 75 -2.42 -31.06 21.87
C ARG A 75 -2.05 -30.78 23.32
N LYS A 76 -1.94 -31.85 24.12
CA LYS A 76 -1.66 -31.77 25.57
C LYS A 76 -0.38 -30.98 25.89
N ASN A 77 0.67 -31.14 25.08
CA ASN A 77 1.95 -30.45 25.24
C ASN A 77 2.28 -29.63 23.98
N CYS A 78 1.37 -28.73 23.59
CA CYS A 78 1.62 -27.88 22.42
C CYS A 78 2.80 -26.94 22.68
N GLU A 79 3.81 -26.98 21.81
CA GLU A 79 4.99 -26.12 21.93
C GLU A 79 4.76 -24.70 21.40
N TYR A 80 3.64 -24.46 20.73
CA TYR A 80 3.26 -23.16 20.16
C TYR A 80 2.51 -22.29 21.17
N ALA A 81 2.51 -20.97 20.95
CA ALA A 81 1.77 -20.03 21.78
C ALA A 81 0.26 -20.22 21.65
N HIS A 82 -0.41 -20.13 22.79
CA HIS A 82 -1.87 -20.19 22.93
C HIS A 82 -2.45 -18.86 23.45
N GLU A 83 -1.60 -17.87 23.69
CA GLU A 83 -1.97 -16.51 24.03
C GLU A 83 -1.73 -15.59 22.82
N PRO A 84 -2.33 -14.38 22.80
CA PRO A 84 -1.98 -13.37 21.82
C PRO A 84 -0.47 -13.08 21.82
N THR A 85 0.10 -13.06 20.62
CA THR A 85 1.50 -12.75 20.28
C THR A 85 1.55 -11.54 19.34
N SER A 86 2.71 -10.90 19.21
CA SER A 86 2.90 -9.83 18.23
C SER A 86 2.58 -10.30 16.81
N LEU A 87 2.96 -11.53 16.44
CA LEU A 87 2.57 -12.09 15.14
C LEU A 87 1.04 -12.20 15.02
N THR A 88 0.32 -12.75 16.00
CA THR A 88 -1.15 -12.85 15.88
C THR A 88 -1.83 -11.48 15.79
N ARG A 89 -1.34 -10.47 16.52
CA ARG A 89 -1.86 -9.10 16.44
C ARG A 89 -1.58 -8.48 15.07
N PHE A 90 -0.39 -8.71 14.52
CA PHE A 90 -0.04 -8.29 13.15
C PHE A 90 -0.97 -8.93 12.09
N LEU A 91 -1.23 -10.24 12.22
CA LEU A 91 -2.15 -10.97 11.34
C LEU A 91 -3.60 -10.45 11.47
N ASP A 92 -4.05 -10.16 12.69
CA ASP A 92 -5.37 -9.55 12.94
C ASP A 92 -5.51 -8.24 12.18
N TYR A 93 -4.52 -7.34 12.27
CA TYR A 93 -4.53 -6.06 11.56
C TYR A 93 -4.57 -6.24 10.05
N LEU A 94 -3.68 -7.06 9.48
CA LEU A 94 -3.70 -7.38 8.04
C LEU A 94 -5.07 -7.91 7.60
N GLY A 95 -5.64 -8.81 8.39
CA GLY A 95 -6.95 -9.42 8.15
C GLY A 95 -8.13 -8.44 8.13
N THR A 96 -7.94 -7.19 8.60
CA THR A 96 -8.98 -6.15 8.55
C THR A 96 -9.15 -5.48 7.18
N ALA A 97 -8.35 -5.84 6.18
CA ALA A 97 -8.48 -5.29 4.84
C ALA A 97 -9.81 -5.74 4.18
N THR A 98 -10.53 -4.80 3.59
CA THR A 98 -11.83 -5.05 2.97
C THR A 98 -11.89 -4.64 1.49
N ARG A 99 -11.00 -3.75 1.04
CA ARG A 99 -11.00 -3.18 -0.32
C ARG A 99 -9.62 -3.28 -0.96
N THR A 100 -8.58 -2.84 -0.28
CA THR A 100 -7.22 -2.77 -0.84
C THR A 100 -6.16 -3.15 0.20
N LEU A 101 -5.13 -3.84 -0.27
CA LEU A 101 -3.94 -4.16 0.51
C LEU A 101 -2.69 -3.95 -0.37
N ASP A 102 -1.91 -2.94 -0.05
CA ASP A 102 -0.63 -2.67 -0.72
C ASP A 102 0.52 -3.06 0.21
N ILE A 103 1.35 -4.01 -0.19
CA ILE A 103 2.45 -4.55 0.61
C ILE A 103 3.77 -4.18 -0.05
N CYS A 104 4.68 -3.57 0.70
CA CYS A 104 6.03 -3.27 0.27
C CYS A 104 7.00 -3.87 1.29
N VAL A 105 7.51 -5.08 1.00
CA VAL A 105 8.30 -5.85 1.96
C VAL A 105 9.56 -6.43 1.33
N PHE A 106 10.69 -6.22 2.00
CA PHE A 106 12.00 -6.74 1.59
C PHE A 106 11.99 -8.25 1.40
N THR A 107 11.45 -9.01 2.35
CA THR A 107 11.37 -10.47 2.26
C THR A 107 10.12 -11.02 2.97
N ILE A 108 9.52 -12.05 2.38
CA ILE A 108 8.33 -12.74 2.91
C ILE A 108 8.45 -14.25 2.71
N THR A 109 8.50 -14.97 3.83
CA THR A 109 8.64 -16.44 3.88
C THR A 109 7.79 -17.08 4.99
N ASN A 110 6.98 -16.27 5.67
CA ASN A 110 6.11 -16.74 6.75
C ASN A 110 4.73 -17.12 6.21
N ASP A 111 4.48 -18.42 6.11
CA ASP A 111 3.19 -18.97 5.66
C ASP A 111 1.98 -18.43 6.42
N ASP A 112 2.08 -18.11 7.72
CA ASP A 112 0.94 -17.57 8.47
C ASP A 112 0.52 -16.19 7.94
N ILE A 113 1.48 -15.38 7.50
CA ILE A 113 1.23 -14.08 6.87
C ILE A 113 0.71 -14.28 5.45
N SER A 114 1.35 -15.16 4.68
CA SER A 114 0.98 -15.44 3.29
C SER A 114 -0.44 -16.02 3.17
N ASP A 115 -0.85 -16.87 4.11
CA ASP A 115 -2.20 -17.44 4.16
C ASP A 115 -3.26 -16.33 4.36
N VAL A 116 -2.99 -15.31 5.20
CA VAL A 116 -3.88 -14.16 5.36
C VAL A 116 -3.99 -13.36 4.07
N VAL A 117 -2.86 -13.07 3.40
CA VAL A 117 -2.83 -12.30 2.14
C VAL A 117 -3.61 -13.04 1.03
N LEU A 118 -3.38 -14.34 0.89
CA LEU A 118 -4.08 -15.19 -0.09
C LEU A 118 -5.59 -15.23 0.19
N ASN A 119 -6.00 -15.39 1.44
CA ASN A 119 -7.41 -15.39 1.82
C ASN A 119 -8.09 -14.04 1.52
N LEU A 120 -7.42 -12.92 1.78
CA LEU A 120 -7.94 -11.59 1.43
C LEU A 120 -8.12 -11.44 -0.09
N HIS A 121 -7.14 -11.90 -0.87
CA HIS A 121 -7.25 -11.89 -2.32
C HIS A 121 -8.43 -12.75 -2.82
N GLN A 122 -8.59 -13.95 -2.28
CA GLN A 122 -9.73 -14.84 -2.59
C GLN A 122 -11.09 -14.20 -2.25
N LYS A 123 -11.15 -13.36 -1.21
CA LYS A 123 -12.34 -12.57 -0.84
C LYS A 123 -12.57 -11.34 -1.73
N GLY A 124 -11.72 -11.10 -2.73
CA GLY A 124 -11.85 -9.98 -3.67
C GLY A 124 -11.15 -8.69 -3.24
N VAL A 125 -10.35 -8.70 -2.16
CA VAL A 125 -9.51 -7.56 -1.80
C VAL A 125 -8.46 -7.37 -2.90
N LYS A 126 -8.29 -6.12 -3.38
CA LYS A 126 -7.25 -5.79 -4.35
C LYS A 126 -5.90 -5.76 -3.67
N VAL A 127 -5.12 -6.82 -3.85
CA VAL A 127 -3.77 -6.97 -3.30
C VAL A 127 -2.72 -6.56 -4.34
N ARG A 128 -1.71 -5.79 -3.93
CA ARG A 128 -0.51 -5.47 -4.72
C ARG A 128 0.73 -5.67 -3.86
N ILE A 129 1.77 -6.29 -4.41
CA ILE A 129 3.00 -6.58 -3.64
C ILE A 129 4.22 -6.02 -4.37
N ILE A 130 5.05 -5.28 -3.65
CA ILE A 130 6.41 -4.90 -4.05
C ILE A 130 7.38 -5.64 -3.14
N THR A 131 8.40 -6.26 -3.74
CA THR A 131 9.44 -7.00 -3.02
C THR A 131 10.82 -6.74 -3.62
N ASP A 132 11.87 -7.21 -2.96
CA ASP A 132 13.24 -7.16 -3.43
C ASP A 132 13.54 -8.35 -4.37
N ASN A 133 14.28 -8.10 -5.45
CA ASN A 133 14.57 -9.07 -6.50
C ASN A 133 15.40 -10.27 -6.03
N ASP A 134 16.39 -10.03 -5.17
CA ASP A 134 17.26 -11.09 -4.67
C ASP A 134 16.49 -11.93 -3.65
N GLN A 135 15.78 -11.26 -2.74
CA GLN A 135 14.99 -11.92 -1.71
C GLN A 135 13.81 -12.71 -2.28
N SER A 136 13.18 -12.22 -3.35
CA SER A 136 12.04 -12.91 -3.99
C SER A 136 12.39 -14.29 -4.53
N SER A 137 13.68 -14.50 -4.85
CA SER A 137 14.21 -15.74 -5.42
C SER A 137 14.84 -16.67 -4.37
N THR A 138 14.85 -16.26 -3.09
CA THR A 138 15.37 -17.10 -2.01
C THR A 138 14.50 -18.32 -1.74
N GLN A 139 15.13 -19.39 -1.24
CA GLN A 139 14.42 -20.61 -0.88
C GLN A 139 13.37 -20.32 0.22
N GLY A 140 12.13 -20.74 -0.02
CA GLY A 140 11.01 -20.53 0.90
C GLY A 140 10.32 -19.17 0.74
N SER A 141 10.74 -18.34 -0.22
CA SER A 141 9.98 -17.14 -0.62
C SER A 141 8.56 -17.49 -1.04
N ASP A 142 7.59 -16.76 -0.49
CA ASP A 142 6.17 -16.91 -0.83
C ASP A 142 5.77 -16.15 -2.11
N ILE A 143 6.71 -15.47 -2.76
CA ILE A 143 6.43 -14.65 -3.94
C ILE A 143 5.88 -15.49 -5.11
N ALA A 144 6.43 -16.68 -5.34
CA ALA A 144 5.92 -17.58 -6.37
C ALA A 144 4.48 -18.01 -6.09
N LYS A 145 4.14 -18.22 -4.82
CA LYS A 145 2.79 -18.58 -4.34
C LYS A 145 1.78 -17.47 -4.66
N PHE A 146 2.14 -16.21 -4.42
CA PHE A 146 1.30 -15.06 -4.76
C PHE A 146 1.10 -14.89 -6.27
N ARG A 147 2.19 -14.99 -7.05
CA ARG A 147 2.12 -14.93 -8.52
C ARG A 147 1.21 -16.02 -9.07
N ALA A 148 1.33 -17.25 -8.57
CA ALA A 148 0.48 -18.38 -8.96
C ALA A 148 -1.00 -18.17 -8.60
N ALA A 149 -1.29 -17.45 -7.52
CA ALA A 149 -2.65 -17.07 -7.12
C ALA A 149 -3.22 -15.89 -7.93
N GLY A 150 -2.46 -15.29 -8.85
CA GLY A 150 -2.88 -14.14 -9.65
C GLY A 150 -2.69 -12.78 -8.96
N ILE A 151 -2.00 -12.73 -7.82
CA ILE A 151 -1.67 -11.47 -7.16
C ILE A 151 -0.55 -10.78 -7.94
N PRO A 152 -0.72 -9.52 -8.36
CA PRO A 152 0.34 -8.79 -9.04
C PRO A 152 1.48 -8.51 -8.05
N VAL A 153 2.67 -8.98 -8.42
CA VAL A 153 3.92 -8.71 -7.69
C VAL A 153 4.88 -7.96 -8.61
N ARG A 154 5.53 -6.92 -8.09
CA ARG A 154 6.61 -6.20 -8.77
C ARG A 154 7.87 -6.22 -7.91
N GLN A 155 9.01 -6.15 -8.56
CA GLN A 155 10.31 -6.12 -7.89
C GLN A 155 11.23 -5.08 -8.52
N ASP A 156 12.22 -4.63 -7.76
CA ASP A 156 13.31 -3.85 -8.29
C ASP A 156 14.15 -4.66 -9.28
N HIS A 157 14.99 -3.96 -10.05
CA HIS A 157 15.93 -4.56 -11.01
C HIS A 157 17.30 -3.92 -10.90
N SER A 158 17.59 -3.36 -9.73
CA SER A 158 18.82 -2.62 -9.45
C SER A 158 19.65 -3.36 -8.41
N PRO A 159 20.98 -3.13 -8.35
CA PRO A 159 21.80 -3.67 -7.27
C PRO A 159 21.45 -3.13 -5.87
N ALA A 160 20.65 -2.06 -5.79
CA ALA A 160 20.19 -1.51 -4.53
C ALA A 160 18.90 -2.20 -4.11
N HIS A 161 18.81 -2.55 -2.82
CA HIS A 161 17.69 -3.30 -2.27
C HIS A 161 16.42 -2.46 -2.07
N MET A 162 15.27 -3.05 -2.42
CA MET A 162 13.95 -2.61 -1.95
C MET A 162 13.78 -3.00 -0.47
N HIS A 163 14.33 -2.20 0.44
CA HIS A 163 14.45 -2.59 1.85
C HIS A 163 13.27 -2.16 2.75
N HIS A 164 12.16 -1.67 2.18
CA HIS A 164 10.97 -1.31 2.95
C HIS A 164 10.31 -2.53 3.61
N LYS A 165 9.63 -2.32 4.74
CA LYS A 165 8.72 -3.29 5.36
C LYS A 165 7.47 -2.56 5.84
N PHE A 166 6.53 -2.34 4.94
CA PHE A 166 5.24 -1.74 5.29
C PHE A 166 4.07 -2.35 4.52
N ALA A 167 2.88 -2.18 5.06
CA ALA A 167 1.62 -2.46 4.39
C ALA A 167 0.61 -1.33 4.60
N ILE A 168 -0.15 -1.00 3.56
CA ILE A 168 -1.24 -0.03 3.60
C ILE A 168 -2.54 -0.78 3.40
N ILE A 169 -3.44 -0.65 4.36
CA ILE A 169 -4.74 -1.33 4.39
C ILE A 169 -5.83 -0.29 4.15
N ASP A 170 -6.64 -0.51 3.12
CA ASP A 170 -7.82 0.31 2.76
C ASP A 170 -7.60 1.84 2.72
N ALA A 171 -6.36 2.29 2.49
CA ALA A 171 -5.92 3.68 2.64
C ALA A 171 -6.29 4.32 4.01
N ARG A 172 -6.40 3.49 5.06
CA ARG A 172 -6.84 3.89 6.42
C ARG A 172 -5.90 3.44 7.54
N LEU A 173 -5.09 2.41 7.30
CA LEU A 173 -4.07 1.95 8.24
C LEU A 173 -2.74 1.76 7.52
N LEU A 174 -1.66 2.12 8.20
CA LEU A 174 -0.28 1.85 7.83
C LEU A 174 0.35 0.96 8.90
N LEU A 175 0.86 -0.19 8.48
CA LEU A 175 1.73 -1.04 9.30
C LEU A 175 3.15 -0.80 8.79
N ASN A 176 4.05 -0.29 9.62
CA ASN A 176 5.41 0.05 9.20
C ASN A 176 6.42 -0.25 10.33
N GLY A 177 7.58 -0.78 9.98
CA GLY A 177 8.65 -1.01 10.95
C GLY A 177 9.87 -1.72 10.37
N SER A 178 10.64 -2.38 11.23
CA SER A 178 11.85 -3.13 10.86
C SER A 178 11.55 -4.58 10.43
N PHE A 179 10.39 -5.09 10.83
CA PHE A 179 10.01 -6.51 10.73
C PHE A 179 9.99 -7.04 9.29
N ASN A 180 10.95 -7.90 8.97
CA ASN A 180 10.89 -8.77 7.80
C ASN A 180 9.84 -9.88 8.02
N TRP A 181 9.07 -10.25 7.01
CA TRP A 181 7.91 -11.15 7.18
C TRP A 181 8.32 -12.63 7.10
N THR A 182 9.22 -13.02 8.01
CA THR A 182 9.82 -14.36 8.07
C THR A 182 9.58 -14.99 9.43
N ARG A 183 9.65 -16.33 9.50
CA ARG A 183 9.55 -17.03 10.80
C ARG A 183 10.70 -16.67 11.74
N GLN A 184 11.92 -16.51 11.20
CA GLN A 184 13.09 -16.15 11.99
C GLN A 184 12.94 -14.77 12.64
N ALA A 185 12.38 -13.79 11.92
CA ALA A 185 12.17 -12.45 12.47
C ALA A 185 11.15 -12.46 13.62
N VAL A 186 10.18 -13.38 13.61
CA VAL A 186 9.15 -13.47 14.66
C VAL A 186 9.75 -13.89 16.00
N THR A 187 10.59 -14.92 16.03
CA THR A 187 11.07 -15.49 17.31
C THR A 187 12.55 -15.25 17.59
N GLY A 188 13.31 -14.76 16.61
CA GLY A 188 14.77 -14.69 16.68
C GLY A 188 15.36 -13.28 16.67
N ASN A 189 14.62 -12.27 16.23
CA ASN A 189 15.12 -10.91 16.07
C ASN A 189 14.38 -9.92 16.99
N ASN A 190 15.08 -8.86 17.38
CA ASN A 190 14.44 -7.68 17.95
C ASN A 190 13.90 -6.81 16.81
N GLU A 191 12.59 -6.79 16.63
CA GLU A 191 11.92 -6.08 15.54
C GLU A 191 10.74 -5.28 16.09
N ASN A 192 10.27 -4.30 15.33
CA ASN A 192 9.04 -3.59 15.65
C ASN A 192 8.13 -3.46 14.42
N VAL A 193 6.83 -3.30 14.68
CA VAL A 193 5.83 -2.80 13.73
C VAL A 193 4.96 -1.78 14.44
N THR A 194 4.86 -0.58 13.90
CA THR A 194 3.92 0.44 14.38
C THR A 194 2.71 0.47 13.45
N VAL A 195 1.53 0.37 14.06
CA VAL A 195 0.22 0.48 13.42
C VAL A 195 -0.25 1.92 13.55
N LEU A 196 -0.49 2.57 12.42
CA LEU A 196 -0.77 4.00 12.32
C LEU A 196 -2.09 4.23 11.60
N SER A 197 -2.87 5.19 12.08
CA SER A 197 -4.09 5.69 11.44
C SER A 197 -3.95 7.13 10.94
N ASP A 198 -2.74 7.70 11.02
CA ASP A 198 -2.42 9.05 10.55
C ASP A 198 -2.54 9.13 9.02
N LEU A 199 -3.53 9.90 8.56
CA LEU A 199 -3.83 10.04 7.14
C LEU A 199 -2.71 10.70 6.34
N ALA A 200 -1.97 11.64 6.93
CA ALA A 200 -0.87 12.30 6.24
C ALA A 200 0.29 11.33 5.99
N LEU A 201 0.61 10.50 7.00
CA LEU A 201 1.59 9.43 6.83
C LEU A 201 1.12 8.37 5.83
N ILE A 202 -0.14 7.92 5.93
CA ILE A 202 -0.70 6.94 4.99
C ILE A 202 -0.60 7.46 3.55
N GLN A 203 -0.95 8.73 3.31
CA GLN A 203 -0.86 9.35 1.98
C GLN A 203 0.58 9.42 1.47
N ALA A 204 1.54 9.77 2.33
CA ALA A 204 2.96 9.81 1.97
C ALA A 204 3.48 8.41 1.57
N PHE A 205 3.16 7.39 2.36
CA PHE A 205 3.53 6.00 2.06
C PHE A 205 2.82 5.47 0.81
N GLN A 206 1.55 5.83 0.60
CA GLN A 206 0.80 5.44 -0.59
C GLN A 206 1.39 6.07 -1.86
N ALA A 207 1.80 7.34 -1.78
CA ALA A 207 2.48 8.03 -2.88
C ALA A 207 3.80 7.34 -3.23
N GLN A 208 4.60 6.99 -2.21
CA GLN A 208 5.85 6.26 -2.41
C GLN A 208 5.61 4.85 -2.97
N PHE A 209 4.60 4.12 -2.48
CA PHE A 209 4.21 2.82 -3.02
C PHE A 209 3.86 2.95 -4.51
N ASN A 210 3.02 3.91 -4.88
CA ASN A 210 2.59 4.10 -6.27
C ASN A 210 3.76 4.49 -7.19
N LYS A 211 4.71 5.30 -6.68
CA LYS A 211 5.94 5.64 -7.40
C LYS A 211 6.75 4.37 -7.70
N LEU A 212 7.09 3.60 -6.66
CA LEU A 212 7.83 2.34 -6.81
C LEU A 212 7.08 1.36 -7.71
N TRP A 213 5.76 1.24 -7.54
CA TRP A 213 4.91 0.41 -8.39
C TRP A 213 5.09 0.77 -9.86
N SER A 214 5.07 2.07 -10.20
CA SER A 214 5.23 2.51 -11.59
C SER A 214 6.63 2.28 -12.16
N MET A 215 7.67 2.33 -11.32
CA MET A 215 9.06 2.13 -11.71
C MET A 215 9.42 0.64 -11.90
N PHE A 216 8.84 -0.22 -11.06
CA PHE A 216 9.14 -1.63 -11.01
C PHE A 216 8.25 -2.43 -11.96
N ASN A 217 8.72 -3.62 -12.30
CA ASN A 217 8.02 -4.54 -13.19
C ASN A 217 8.01 -5.96 -12.60
N THR A 218 7.24 -6.85 -13.23
CA THR A 218 6.93 -8.19 -12.74
C THR A 218 8.09 -9.16 -12.87
#